data_AF-A0A9E3RNS0-F1
#
_entry.id   AF-A0A9E3RNS0-F1
#
_cell.length_a   1.000
_cell.length_b   1.000
_cell.length_c   1.000
_cell.angle_alpha   90.00
_cell.angle_beta   90.00
_cell.angle_gamma   90.00
#
_symmetry.space_group_name_H-M   'P 1'
#
loop_
_entity.id
_entity.type
_entity.pdbx_description
1 polymer ?
#
loop_
_entity_poly.entity_id
_entity_poly.type
_entity_poly.pdbx_seq_one_letter_code
_entity_poly.pdbx_strand_id
1 'polypeptide(L)'
;MSKRGTIWIGILAAFVLAAAAVHGQQPDQPKPPHRAPADKAPGPGLPSDWNDRDVKELVHAVMMARIARELNLTDEQTVIMMRRFGEHREAIEGIIADRNRAFKELKEAISTNAADDVLQKKLSAVVELDKKQAEMRQNAFKSVAEGMTPKQQAQLYVFIMDFENHMKRLIQRAKELGSERLMRLRDEGGDPAGFGPDRRPGERPRRIRGEAPDNGPPPQPLPNEALPPPPPPKGE
;
A
#
# COMPACT_ATOMS: atom_id res chain seq x y z
N MET A 1 -25.50 -19.42 28.38
CA MET A 1 -24.74 -19.62 27.13
C MET A 1 -25.41 -18.80 26.04
N SER A 2 -25.00 -17.55 25.82
CA SER A 2 -25.62 -16.67 24.82
C SER A 2 -24.76 -16.57 23.57
N LYS A 3 -25.31 -17.00 22.45
CA LYS A 3 -24.74 -16.85 21.09
C LYS A 3 -24.86 -15.38 20.69
N ARG A 4 -23.74 -14.65 20.59
CA ARG A 4 -23.71 -13.30 20.01
C ARG A 4 -23.41 -13.41 18.53
N GLY A 5 -24.42 -13.13 17.71
CA GLY A 5 -24.33 -13.11 16.25
C GLY A 5 -23.51 -11.92 15.75
N THR A 6 -22.60 -12.19 14.83
CA THR A 6 -21.78 -11.21 14.11
C THR A 6 -22.53 -10.77 12.86
N ILE A 7 -22.93 -9.51 12.77
CA ILE A 7 -23.53 -8.94 11.56
C ILE A 7 -22.49 -7.98 10.94
N TRP A 8 -21.94 -8.38 9.80
CA TRP A 8 -21.12 -7.53 8.93
C TRP A 8 -22.04 -6.85 7.91
N ILE A 9 -22.19 -5.53 7.98
CA ILE A 9 -22.87 -4.74 6.96
C ILE A 9 -21.77 -4.12 6.08
N GLY A 10 -21.57 -4.71 4.90
CA GLY A 10 -20.80 -4.11 3.81
C GLY A 10 -21.72 -3.24 2.97
N ILE A 11 -21.40 -1.95 2.83
CA ILE A 11 -22.04 -1.08 1.84
C ILE A 11 -20.98 -0.73 0.80
N LEU A 12 -21.19 -1.24 -0.41
CA LEU A 12 -20.43 -0.95 -1.61
C LEU A 12 -21.26 0.04 -2.43
N ALA A 13 -20.90 1.33 -2.39
CA ALA A 13 -21.54 2.35 -3.21
C ALA A 13 -20.76 2.48 -4.53
N ALA A 14 -21.37 2.01 -5.61
CA ALA A 14 -20.89 2.21 -6.97
C ALA A 14 -21.25 3.61 -7.45
N PHE A 15 -20.24 4.43 -7.74
CA PHE A 15 -20.42 5.66 -8.51
C PHE A 15 -19.98 5.40 -9.95
N VAL A 16 -20.97 5.19 -10.83
CA VAL A 16 -20.81 5.24 -12.27
C VAL A 16 -20.96 6.70 -12.69
N LEU A 17 -19.87 7.32 -13.14
CA LEU A 17 -19.89 8.64 -13.75
C LEU A 17 -19.64 8.47 -15.24
N ALA A 18 -20.72 8.59 -16.01
CA ALA A 18 -20.69 8.68 -17.46
C ALA A 18 -20.18 10.08 -17.87
N ALA A 19 -18.99 10.15 -18.45
CA ALA A 19 -18.51 11.34 -19.13
C ALA A 19 -18.85 11.22 -20.62
N ALA A 20 -19.82 12.03 -21.06
CA ALA A 20 -20.14 12.21 -22.46
C ALA A 20 -18.93 12.81 -23.21
N ALA A 21 -18.44 12.09 -24.21
CA ALA A 21 -17.37 12.54 -25.09
C ALA A 21 -17.90 13.58 -26.10
N VAL A 22 -17.68 14.85 -25.81
CA VAL A 22 -17.80 15.93 -26.81
C VAL A 22 -16.50 15.96 -27.62
N HIS A 23 -16.53 15.36 -28.80
CA HIS A 23 -15.45 15.47 -29.80
C HIS A 23 -15.52 16.85 -30.48
N GLY A 24 -14.84 17.84 -29.90
CA GLY A 24 -14.57 19.10 -30.58
C GLY A 24 -13.32 18.96 -31.46
N GLN A 25 -13.46 19.14 -32.77
CA GLN A 25 -12.35 19.34 -33.70
C GLN A 25 -11.57 20.60 -33.28
N GLN A 26 -10.35 20.39 -32.80
CA GLN A 26 -9.43 21.47 -32.46
C GLN A 26 -8.80 22.02 -33.76
N PRO A 27 -8.95 23.31 -34.08
CA PRO A 27 -8.33 23.91 -35.26
C PRO A 27 -6.80 23.81 -35.16
N ASP A 28 -6.16 23.54 -36.30
CA ASP A 28 -4.71 23.38 -36.47
C ASP A 28 -3.94 24.52 -35.79
N GLN A 29 -3.42 24.25 -34.59
CA GLN A 29 -2.49 25.16 -33.93
C GLN A 29 -1.09 24.97 -34.54
N PRO A 30 -0.38 26.07 -34.82
CA PRO A 30 0.99 26.02 -35.31
C PRO A 30 1.88 25.23 -34.35
N LYS A 31 2.61 24.27 -34.93
CA LYS A 31 3.51 23.34 -34.24
C LYS A 31 4.45 24.15 -33.33
N PRO A 32 4.37 23.99 -32.00
CA PRO A 32 5.23 24.75 -31.09
C PRO A 32 6.69 24.43 -31.39
N PRO A 33 7.60 25.42 -31.30
CA PRO A 33 9.03 25.22 -31.53
C PRO A 33 9.55 24.12 -30.58
N HIS A 34 10.43 23.26 -31.08
CA HIS A 34 11.10 22.22 -30.31
C HIS A 34 11.70 22.83 -29.04
N ARG A 35 11.02 22.63 -27.91
CA ARG A 35 11.51 23.01 -26.59
C ARG A 35 12.76 22.15 -26.36
N ALA A 36 13.91 22.82 -26.17
CA ALA A 36 15.12 22.16 -25.70
C ALA A 36 14.76 21.27 -24.50
N PRO A 37 15.39 20.07 -24.36
CA PRO A 37 15.11 19.18 -23.24
C PRO A 37 15.22 19.99 -21.96
N ALA A 38 14.08 20.16 -21.28
CA ALA A 38 14.06 20.87 -20.01
C ALA A 38 14.95 20.06 -19.06
N ASP A 39 16.10 20.63 -18.70
CA ASP A 39 16.89 20.17 -17.58
C ASP A 39 15.91 19.95 -16.42
N LYS A 40 15.71 18.68 -16.06
CA LYS A 40 14.78 18.29 -15.01
C LYS A 40 15.33 18.92 -13.73
N ALA A 41 14.79 20.09 -13.39
CA ALA A 41 15.10 20.75 -12.14
C ALA A 41 14.88 19.71 -11.02
N PRO A 42 15.89 19.46 -10.17
CA PRO A 42 15.72 18.54 -9.06
C PRO A 42 14.54 19.05 -8.24
N GLY A 43 13.43 18.31 -8.27
CA GLY A 43 12.31 18.60 -7.40
C GLY A 43 12.80 18.62 -5.95
N PRO A 44 12.15 19.37 -5.05
CA PRO A 44 12.50 19.37 -3.64
C PRO A 44 12.35 17.95 -3.10
N GLY A 45 13.46 17.21 -3.11
CA GLY A 45 13.56 15.91 -2.48
C GLY A 45 13.44 16.10 -0.99
N LEU A 46 12.85 15.12 -0.31
CA LEU A 46 12.98 15.03 1.13
C LEU A 46 14.49 15.04 1.48
N PRO A 47 14.89 15.74 2.55
CA PRO A 47 16.27 15.74 2.99
C PRO A 47 16.77 14.29 3.15
N SER A 48 17.94 13.99 2.61
CA SER A 48 18.47 12.63 2.52
C SER A 48 18.80 11.99 3.88
N ASP A 49 18.77 12.78 4.96
CA ASP A 49 19.05 12.41 6.35
C ASP A 49 17.80 11.97 7.12
N TRP A 50 16.61 12.10 6.54
CA TRP A 50 15.38 11.69 7.21
C TRP A 50 15.27 10.17 7.31
N ASN A 51 15.10 9.67 8.53
CA ASN A 51 14.84 8.24 8.74
C ASN A 51 13.32 7.94 8.63
N ASP A 52 12.97 6.65 8.56
CA ASP A 52 11.56 6.21 8.48
C ASP A 52 10.69 6.67 9.65
N ARG A 53 11.28 6.91 10.82
CA ARG A 53 10.57 7.38 12.01
C ARG A 53 10.20 8.86 11.88
N ASP A 54 11.11 9.71 11.39
CA ASP A 54 10.86 11.14 11.18
C ASP A 54 9.72 11.35 10.18
N VAL A 55 9.73 10.59 9.08
CA VAL A 55 8.66 10.62 8.08
C VAL A 55 7.32 10.21 8.70
N LYS A 56 7.29 9.17 9.53
CA LYS A 56 6.07 8.74 10.24
C LYS A 56 5.58 9.79 11.22
N GLU A 57 6.48 10.42 11.96
CA GLU A 57 6.15 11.48 12.90
C GLU A 57 5.58 12.72 12.20
N LEU A 58 6.15 13.12 11.06
CA LEU A 58 5.61 14.20 10.23
C LEU A 58 4.20 13.86 9.72
N VAL A 59 4.02 12.68 9.13
CA VAL A 59 2.70 12.23 8.64
C VAL A 59 1.66 12.25 9.77
N HIS A 60 2.07 11.81 10.96
CA HIS A 60 1.22 11.81 12.13
C HIS A 60 0.85 13.23 12.59
N ALA A 61 1.81 14.16 12.64
CA ALA A 61 1.55 15.55 12.99
C ALA A 61 0.59 16.21 11.98
N VAL A 62 0.78 15.98 10.69
CA VAL A 62 -0.12 16.46 9.62
C VAL A 62 -1.52 15.88 9.78
N MET A 63 -1.63 14.57 10.09
CA MET A 63 -2.91 13.92 10.34
C MET A 63 -3.64 14.57 11.53
N MET A 64 -2.97 14.74 12.68
CA MET A 64 -3.55 15.36 13.88
C MET A 64 -4.03 16.78 13.60
N ALA A 65 -3.23 17.59 12.92
CA ALA A 65 -3.59 18.96 12.55
C ALA A 65 -4.84 19.00 11.64
N ARG A 66 -4.96 18.04 10.72
CA ARG A 66 -6.14 17.93 9.86
C ARG A 66 -7.39 17.48 10.63
N ILE A 67 -7.27 16.49 11.52
CA ILE A 67 -8.39 16.05 12.37
C ILE A 67 -8.91 17.21 13.21
N ALA A 68 -8.02 17.93 13.90
CA ALA A 68 -8.40 19.05 14.75
C ALA A 68 -9.19 20.12 13.98
N ARG A 69 -8.73 20.45 12.78
CA ARG A 69 -9.40 21.40 11.89
C ARG A 69 -10.74 20.88 11.35
N GLU A 70 -10.79 19.64 10.87
CA GLU A 70 -11.99 19.08 10.23
C GLU A 70 -13.13 18.81 11.22
N LEU A 71 -12.78 18.47 12.48
CA LEU A 71 -13.76 18.23 13.55
C LEU A 71 -14.08 19.50 14.37
N ASN A 72 -13.43 20.62 14.06
CA ASN A 72 -13.49 21.87 14.83
C ASN A 72 -13.28 21.61 16.33
N LEU A 73 -12.24 20.86 16.67
CA LEU A 73 -11.91 20.55 18.05
C LEU A 73 -11.47 21.83 18.79
N THR A 74 -11.82 21.93 20.07
CA THR A 74 -11.22 22.95 20.93
C THR A 74 -9.75 22.63 21.21
N ASP A 75 -8.99 23.61 21.69
CA ASP A 75 -7.59 23.40 22.06
C ASP A 75 -7.45 22.32 23.14
N GLU A 76 -8.34 22.33 24.14
CA GLU A 76 -8.40 21.31 25.20
C GLU A 76 -8.67 19.91 24.62
N GLN A 77 -9.67 19.79 23.73
CA GLN A 77 -9.97 18.52 23.06
C GLN A 77 -8.82 18.03 22.20
N THR A 78 -8.12 18.95 21.52
CA THR A 78 -6.96 18.64 20.67
C THR A 78 -5.81 18.08 21.51
N VAL A 79 -5.49 18.69 22.65
CA VAL A 79 -4.45 18.20 23.56
C VAL A 79 -4.79 16.82 24.13
N ILE A 80 -6.04 16.60 24.57
CA ILE A 80 -6.50 15.29 25.07
C ILE A 80 -6.41 14.24 23.96
N MET A 81 -6.87 14.55 22.76
CA MET A 81 -6.78 13.66 21.59
C MET A 81 -5.33 13.29 21.29
N MET A 82 -4.42 14.28 21.20
CA MET A 82 -3.01 14.04 20.88
C MET A 82 -2.34 13.11 21.89
N ARG A 83 -2.62 13.32 23.19
CA ARG A 83 -2.11 12.44 24.25
C ARG A 83 -2.60 11.00 24.08
N ARG A 84 -3.92 10.81 23.95
CA ARG A 84 -4.54 9.48 23.78
C ARG A 84 -4.03 8.78 22.52
N PHE A 85 -3.87 9.52 21.44
CA PHE A 85 -3.36 8.96 20.19
C PHE A 85 -1.89 8.52 20.34
N GLY A 86 -1.07 9.30 21.04
CA GLY A 86 0.32 8.93 21.37
C GLY A 86 0.40 7.61 22.15
N GLU A 87 -0.40 7.48 23.21
CA GLU A 87 -0.47 6.27 24.05
C GLU A 87 -0.86 5.02 23.23
N HIS A 88 -1.83 5.15 22.32
CA HIS A 88 -2.24 4.03 21.46
C HIS A 88 -1.25 3.71 20.34
N ARG A 89 -0.51 4.71 19.84
CA ARG A 89 0.46 4.54 18.76
C ARG A 89 1.57 3.58 19.14
N GLU A 90 2.21 3.79 20.29
CA GLU A 90 3.31 2.93 20.76
C GLU A 90 2.86 1.47 20.88
N ALA A 91 1.67 1.26 21.43
CA ALA A 91 1.11 -0.07 21.60
C ALA A 91 0.76 -0.74 20.25
N ILE A 92 0.26 0.03 19.27
CA ILE A 92 -0.01 -0.47 17.90
C ILE A 92 1.30 -0.80 17.17
N GLU A 93 2.34 0.03 17.29
CA GLU A 93 3.64 -0.21 16.67
C GLU A 93 4.27 -1.51 17.17
N GLY A 94 4.17 -1.80 18.48
CA GLY A 94 4.59 -3.08 19.06
C GLY A 94 3.89 -4.28 18.43
N ILE A 95 2.55 -4.23 18.29
CA ILE A 95 1.79 -5.31 17.65
C ILE A 95 2.16 -5.49 16.19
N ILE A 96 2.35 -4.39 15.44
CA ILE A 96 2.74 -4.48 14.02
C ILE A 96 4.12 -5.15 13.90
N ALA A 97 5.07 -4.81 14.77
CA ALA A 97 6.38 -5.46 14.80
C ALA A 97 6.26 -6.96 15.11
N ASP A 98 5.49 -7.35 16.13
CA ASP A 98 5.23 -8.73 16.51
C ASP A 98 4.58 -9.52 15.37
N ARG A 99 3.56 -8.93 14.74
CA ARG A 99 2.81 -9.52 13.62
C ARG A 99 3.71 -9.73 12.41
N ASN A 100 4.57 -8.76 12.09
CA ASN A 100 5.54 -8.89 11.00
C ASN A 100 6.58 -9.99 11.27
N ARG A 101 7.05 -10.12 12.51
CA ARG A 101 7.95 -11.20 12.92
C ARG A 101 7.26 -12.57 12.81
N ALA A 102 6.09 -12.74 13.42
CA ALA A 102 5.32 -13.99 13.34
C ALA A 102 4.99 -14.40 11.90
N PHE A 103 4.68 -13.41 11.05
CA PHE A 103 4.41 -13.66 9.63
C PHE A 103 5.67 -14.09 8.85
N LYS A 104 6.85 -13.53 9.16
CA LYS A 104 8.13 -14.00 8.58
C LYS A 104 8.43 -15.43 8.98
N GLU A 105 8.25 -15.77 10.25
CA GLU A 105 8.44 -17.14 10.76
C GLU A 105 7.47 -18.14 10.11
N LEU A 106 6.22 -17.75 9.90
CA LEU A 106 5.25 -18.57 9.16
C LEU A 106 5.68 -18.79 7.71
N LYS A 107 6.13 -17.73 7.02
CA LYS A 107 6.66 -17.85 5.65
C LYS A 107 7.85 -18.79 5.57
N GLU A 108 8.76 -18.70 6.53
CA GLU A 108 9.94 -19.58 6.62
C GLU A 108 9.51 -21.03 6.82
N ALA A 109 8.59 -21.30 7.74
CA ALA A 109 8.06 -22.65 7.98
C ALA A 109 7.36 -23.25 6.74
N ILE A 110 6.65 -22.42 5.96
CA ILE A 110 6.08 -22.85 4.66
C ILE A 110 7.20 -23.19 3.68
N SER A 111 8.23 -22.35 3.58
CA SER A 111 9.33 -22.57 2.61
C SER A 111 10.18 -23.80 2.92
N THR A 112 10.24 -24.23 4.18
CA THR A 112 10.99 -25.42 4.61
C THR A 112 10.12 -26.69 4.66
N ASN A 113 8.86 -26.62 4.23
CA ASN A 113 7.88 -27.71 4.34
C ASN A 113 7.80 -28.26 5.78
N ALA A 114 7.71 -27.37 6.77
CA ALA A 114 7.51 -27.76 8.16
C ALA A 114 6.23 -28.60 8.31
N ALA A 115 6.18 -29.43 9.36
CA ALA A 115 5.01 -30.25 9.67
C ALA A 115 3.76 -29.39 9.95
N ASP A 116 2.59 -29.96 9.68
CA ASP A 116 1.30 -29.27 9.75
C ASP A 116 1.00 -28.70 11.16
N ASP A 117 1.45 -29.37 12.21
CA ASP A 117 1.29 -28.92 13.60
C ASP A 117 2.09 -27.62 13.87
N VAL A 118 3.30 -27.52 13.32
CA VAL A 118 4.14 -26.32 13.39
C VAL A 118 3.50 -25.18 12.60
N LEU A 119 3.02 -25.45 11.39
CA LEU A 119 2.32 -24.47 10.55
C LEU A 119 1.07 -23.95 11.25
N GLN A 120 0.25 -24.84 11.82
CA GLN A 120 -0.97 -24.48 12.53
C GLN A 120 -0.68 -23.58 13.73
N LYS A 121 0.39 -23.85 14.49
CA LYS A 121 0.80 -23.02 15.62
C LYS A 121 1.23 -21.62 15.17
N LYS A 122 2.04 -21.51 14.12
CA LYS A 122 2.51 -20.23 13.58
C LYS A 122 1.37 -19.41 12.97
N LEU A 123 0.47 -20.07 12.22
CA LEU A 123 -0.73 -19.43 11.68
C LEU A 123 -1.63 -18.89 12.79
N SER A 124 -1.87 -19.68 13.83
CA SER A 124 -2.67 -19.25 14.99
C SER A 124 -2.07 -18.01 15.66
N ALA A 125 -0.74 -17.95 15.81
CA ALA A 125 -0.07 -16.77 16.38
C ALA A 125 -0.30 -15.50 15.54
N VAL A 126 -0.25 -15.59 14.20
CA VAL A 126 -0.55 -14.46 13.32
C VAL A 126 -2.01 -14.02 13.45
N VAL A 127 -2.95 -14.98 13.45
CA VAL A 127 -4.39 -14.69 13.58
C VAL A 127 -4.71 -14.01 14.92
N GLU A 128 -4.12 -14.45 16.03
CA GLU A 128 -4.31 -13.82 17.33
C GLU A 128 -3.74 -12.39 17.38
N LEU A 129 -2.60 -12.13 16.72
CA LEU A 129 -2.06 -10.77 16.60
C LEU A 129 -2.94 -9.87 15.73
N ASP A 130 -3.50 -10.38 14.64
CA ASP A 130 -4.43 -9.63 13.79
C ASP A 130 -5.74 -9.29 14.56
N LYS A 131 -6.27 -10.22 15.37
CA LYS A 131 -7.41 -9.94 16.28
C LYS A 131 -7.07 -8.85 17.30
N LYS A 132 -5.94 -9.00 18.00
CA LYS A 132 -5.48 -8.03 19.00
C LYS A 132 -5.29 -6.64 18.39
N GLN A 133 -4.78 -6.58 17.16
CA GLN A 133 -4.65 -5.33 16.42
C GLN A 133 -6.02 -4.68 16.16
N ALA A 134 -7.01 -5.45 15.72
CA ALA A 134 -8.37 -4.95 15.47
C ALA A 134 -9.03 -4.43 16.76
N GLU A 135 -8.92 -5.18 17.86
CA GLU A 135 -9.41 -4.78 19.18
C GLU A 135 -8.75 -3.48 19.66
N MET A 136 -7.43 -3.36 19.50
CA MET A 136 -6.72 -2.15 19.89
C MET A 136 -7.09 -0.93 19.05
N ARG A 137 -7.34 -1.10 17.75
CA ARG A 137 -7.87 -0.01 16.91
C ARG A 137 -9.25 0.43 17.38
N GLN A 138 -10.12 -0.52 17.72
CA GLN A 138 -11.44 -0.20 18.25
C GLN A 138 -11.36 0.55 19.59
N ASN A 139 -10.48 0.10 20.48
CA ASN A 139 -10.27 0.74 21.78
C ASN A 139 -9.64 2.13 21.64
N ALA A 140 -8.69 2.29 20.72
CA ALA A 140 -8.09 3.59 20.42
C ALA A 140 -9.12 4.59 19.90
N PHE A 141 -10.00 4.16 18.99
CA PHE A 141 -11.10 4.99 18.51
C PHE A 141 -12.03 5.41 19.65
N LYS A 142 -12.48 4.46 20.49
CA LYS A 142 -13.36 4.76 21.64
C LYS A 142 -12.71 5.73 22.62
N SER A 143 -11.44 5.52 22.95
CA SER A 143 -10.65 6.38 23.83
C SER A 143 -10.55 7.79 23.27
N VAL A 144 -10.15 7.94 22.00
CA VAL A 144 -10.03 9.26 21.36
C VAL A 144 -11.40 9.96 21.24
N ALA A 145 -12.46 9.22 20.96
CA ALA A 145 -13.80 9.74 20.74
C ALA A 145 -14.55 10.12 22.04
N GLU A 146 -14.02 9.75 23.22
CA GLU A 146 -14.62 10.10 24.51
C GLU A 146 -14.61 11.62 24.73
N GLY A 147 -15.78 12.18 25.04
CA GLY A 147 -15.98 13.62 25.19
C GLY A 147 -16.31 14.35 23.88
N MET A 148 -16.33 13.66 22.74
CA MET A 148 -16.80 14.22 21.46
C MET A 148 -18.30 14.01 21.28
N THR A 149 -18.94 14.90 20.50
CA THR A 149 -20.34 14.72 20.08
C THR A 149 -20.48 13.56 19.08
N PRO A 150 -21.64 12.88 18.98
CA PRO A 150 -21.83 11.78 18.02
C PRO A 150 -21.49 12.16 16.57
N LYS A 151 -21.77 13.41 16.18
CA LYS A 151 -21.39 13.94 14.85
C LYS A 151 -19.87 13.96 14.66
N GLN A 152 -19.12 14.48 15.64
CA GLN A 152 -17.66 14.49 15.62
C GLN A 152 -17.09 13.06 15.62
N GLN A 153 -17.68 12.12 16.38
CA GLN A 153 -17.24 10.73 16.39
C GLN A 153 -17.41 10.07 15.00
N ALA A 154 -18.53 10.31 14.34
CA ALA A 154 -18.76 9.81 12.98
C ALA A 154 -17.79 10.44 11.97
N GLN A 155 -17.56 11.76 12.06
CA GLN A 155 -16.58 12.46 11.22
C GLN A 155 -15.16 11.94 11.44
N LEU A 156 -14.76 11.71 12.69
CA LEU A 156 -13.47 11.11 13.05
C LEU A 156 -13.30 9.74 12.37
N TYR A 157 -14.33 8.89 12.46
CA TYR A 157 -14.29 7.54 11.91
C TYR A 157 -14.08 7.54 10.39
N VAL A 158 -14.89 8.32 9.67
CA VAL A 158 -14.77 8.48 8.21
C VAL A 158 -13.41 9.06 7.84
N PHE A 159 -12.97 10.09 8.54
CA PHE A 159 -11.67 10.72 8.30
C PHE A 159 -10.51 9.73 8.40
N ILE A 160 -10.48 8.92 9.48
CA ILE A 160 -9.39 7.95 9.69
C ILE A 160 -9.36 6.95 8.52
N MET A 161 -10.51 6.43 8.10
CA MET A 161 -10.59 5.49 6.97
C MET A 161 -10.09 6.11 5.66
N ASP A 162 -10.53 7.32 5.34
CA ASP A 162 -10.14 8.02 4.12
C ASP A 162 -8.65 8.37 4.14
N PHE A 163 -8.15 8.85 5.27
CA PHE A 163 -6.75 9.18 5.46
C PHE A 163 -5.84 7.95 5.31
N GLU A 164 -6.18 6.83 5.96
CA GLU A 164 -5.42 5.58 5.81
C GLU A 164 -5.38 5.11 4.35
N ASN A 165 -6.52 5.16 3.66
CA ASN A 165 -6.61 4.76 2.25
C ASN A 165 -5.82 5.70 1.34
N HIS A 166 -5.77 6.99 1.66
CA HIS A 166 -4.94 7.95 0.95
C HIS A 166 -3.45 7.67 1.20
N MET A 167 -3.04 7.45 2.45
CA MET A 167 -1.65 7.13 2.80
C MET A 167 -1.17 5.84 2.14
N LYS A 168 -1.99 4.79 2.10
CA LYS A 168 -1.67 3.55 1.37
C LYS A 168 -1.40 3.83 -0.11
N ARG A 169 -2.23 4.63 -0.76
CA ARG A 169 -2.05 5.04 -2.16
C ARG A 169 -0.77 5.84 -2.38
N LEU A 170 -0.46 6.77 -1.46
CA LEU A 170 0.79 7.55 -1.52
C LEU A 170 2.03 6.66 -1.38
N ILE A 171 2.04 5.75 -0.41
CA ILE A 171 3.15 4.81 -0.20
C ILE A 171 3.31 3.91 -1.43
N GLN A 172 2.22 3.42 -2.01
CA GLN A 172 2.25 2.59 -3.20
C GLN A 172 2.86 3.33 -4.39
N ARG A 173 2.43 4.57 -4.66
CA ARG A 173 3.01 5.42 -5.71
C ARG A 173 4.49 5.72 -5.47
N ALA A 174 4.88 5.98 -4.23
CA ALA A 174 6.28 6.23 -3.88
C ALA A 174 7.15 4.99 -4.14
N LYS A 175 6.65 3.79 -3.85
CA LYS A 175 7.34 2.53 -4.16
C LYS A 175 7.48 2.30 -5.66
N GLU A 176 6.44 2.59 -6.44
CA GLU A 176 6.46 2.46 -7.91
C GLU A 176 7.49 3.41 -8.53
N LEU A 177 7.51 4.69 -8.12
CA LEU A 177 8.50 5.66 -8.59
C LEU A 177 9.93 5.30 -8.17
N GLY A 178 10.12 4.79 -6.95
CA GLY A 178 11.42 4.31 -6.48
C GLY A 178 11.91 3.10 -7.29
N SER A 179 11.01 2.15 -7.59
CA SER A 179 11.31 0.97 -8.40
C SER A 179 11.62 1.34 -9.86
N GLU A 180 10.84 2.23 -10.47
CA GLU A 180 11.06 2.69 -11.85
C GLU A 180 12.41 3.41 -11.99
N ARG A 181 12.79 4.22 -10.99
CA ARG A 181 14.10 4.88 -10.95
C ARG A 181 15.25 3.88 -10.87
N LEU A 182 15.12 2.82 -10.07
CA LEU A 182 16.11 1.74 -9.99
C LEU A 182 16.20 0.95 -11.30
N MET A 183 15.08 0.70 -11.97
CA MET A 183 15.07 0.03 -13.28
C MET A 183 15.75 0.89 -14.36
N ARG A 184 15.47 2.20 -14.41
CA ARG A 184 16.17 3.11 -15.35
C ARG A 184 17.67 3.15 -15.12
N LEU A 185 18.13 3.17 -13.86
CA LEU A 185 19.56 3.10 -13.54
C LEU A 185 20.21 1.77 -13.97
N ARG A 186 19.43 0.68 -14.01
CA ARG A 186 19.89 -0.62 -14.52
C ARG A 186 19.98 -0.64 -16.05
N ASP A 187 19.03 -0.01 -16.74
CA ASP A 187 18.95 -0.02 -18.21
C ASP A 187 19.83 1.04 -18.89
N GLU A 188 20.09 2.20 -18.25
CA GLU A 188 20.80 3.34 -18.87
C GLU A 188 22.34 3.33 -18.79
N GLY A 189 22.98 2.28 -18.26
CA GLY A 189 24.41 2.09 -18.47
C GLY A 189 25.23 1.84 -17.23
N GLY A 190 25.27 0.58 -16.82
CA GLY A 190 26.28 0.10 -15.90
C GLY A 190 26.31 -1.42 -15.96
N ASP A 191 26.97 -1.97 -16.97
CA ASP A 191 27.69 -3.22 -16.73
C ASP A 191 28.55 -2.94 -15.49
N PRO A 192 28.42 -3.65 -14.35
CA PRO A 192 29.40 -3.60 -13.28
C PRO A 192 30.71 -4.30 -13.74
N ALA A 193 31.20 -3.91 -14.91
CA ALA A 193 32.47 -4.32 -15.48
C ALA A 193 33.57 -3.52 -14.79
N GLY A 194 33.96 -3.98 -13.60
CA GLY A 194 35.09 -3.38 -12.89
C GLY A 194 35.75 -4.25 -11.82
N PHE A 195 35.12 -5.35 -11.39
CA PHE A 195 35.72 -6.30 -10.45
C PHE A 195 35.50 -7.74 -10.94
N GLY A 196 36.06 -8.05 -12.11
CA GLY A 196 36.43 -9.42 -12.43
C GLY A 196 37.80 -9.70 -11.81
N PRO A 197 37.98 -10.76 -11.01
CA PRO A 197 39.31 -11.14 -10.53
C PRO A 197 40.16 -11.57 -11.73
N ASP A 198 41.36 -11.00 -11.84
CA ASP A 198 42.51 -11.47 -12.62
C ASP A 198 42.20 -12.50 -13.72
N ARG A 199 41.69 -12.03 -14.86
CA ARG A 199 41.75 -12.81 -16.09
C ARG A 199 43.21 -12.83 -16.56
N ARG A 200 43.85 -13.97 -16.33
CA ARG A 200 45.20 -14.27 -16.82
C ARG A 200 45.29 -14.09 -18.34
N PRO A 201 46.36 -13.48 -18.86
CA PRO A 201 46.59 -13.38 -20.30
C PRO A 201 46.83 -14.78 -20.88
N GLY A 202 45.92 -15.29 -21.71
CA GLY A 202 46.19 -16.51 -22.51
C GLY A 202 44.99 -17.35 -22.93
N GLU A 203 43.82 -17.24 -22.29
CA GLU A 203 42.68 -18.10 -22.63
C GLU A 203 41.85 -17.51 -23.78
N ARG A 204 41.94 -18.16 -24.94
CA ARG A 204 41.11 -17.88 -26.11
C ARG A 204 39.65 -18.27 -25.80
N PRO A 205 38.65 -17.41 -26.08
CA PRO A 205 37.25 -17.75 -25.87
C PRO A 205 36.85 -18.87 -26.85
N ARG A 206 36.40 -20.01 -26.31
CA ARG A 206 35.66 -21.00 -27.09
C ARG A 206 34.32 -20.38 -27.49
N ARG A 207 34.08 -20.28 -28.80
CA ARG A 207 32.78 -19.95 -29.38
C ARG A 207 31.76 -21.00 -28.91
N ILE A 208 30.87 -20.65 -27.99
CA ILE A 208 29.64 -21.42 -27.78
C ILE A 208 28.70 -21.04 -28.92
N ARG A 209 28.63 -21.95 -29.89
CA ARG A 209 27.78 -21.88 -31.07
C ARG A 209 26.37 -22.29 -30.66
N GLY A 210 25.49 -21.30 -30.65
CA GLY A 210 24.06 -21.39 -30.98
C GLY A 210 23.26 -22.59 -30.49
N GLU A 211 22.44 -22.35 -29.47
CA GLU A 211 21.11 -22.93 -29.37
C GLU A 211 20.16 -21.78 -29.01
N ALA A 212 19.33 -21.41 -29.97
CA ALA A 212 18.26 -20.44 -29.77
C ALA A 212 17.17 -21.10 -28.91
N PRO A 213 16.62 -20.41 -27.88
CA PRO A 213 15.46 -20.93 -27.18
C PRO A 213 14.27 -20.96 -28.15
N ASP A 214 13.69 -22.15 -28.27
CA ASP A 214 12.46 -22.44 -28.98
C ASP A 214 11.32 -21.59 -28.41
N ASN A 215 10.91 -20.56 -29.16
CA ASN A 215 9.76 -19.74 -28.84
C ASN A 215 8.50 -20.52 -29.22
N GLY A 216 8.00 -21.32 -28.28
CA GLY A 216 6.72 -22.01 -28.41
C GLY A 216 5.58 -21.05 -28.76
N PRO A 217 4.52 -21.54 -29.41
CA PRO A 217 3.40 -20.72 -29.85
C PRO A 217 2.70 -20.04 -28.67
N PRO A 218 2.20 -18.80 -28.85
CA PRO A 218 1.50 -18.08 -27.80
C PRO A 218 0.24 -18.85 -27.34
N PRO A 219 -0.09 -18.81 -26.05
CA PRO A 219 -1.27 -19.47 -25.51
C PRO A 219 -2.54 -18.94 -26.18
N GLN A 220 -3.42 -19.85 -26.59
CA GLN A 220 -4.71 -19.50 -27.17
C GLN A 220 -5.61 -18.84 -26.11
N PRO A 221 -6.40 -17.81 -26.47
CA PRO A 221 -7.36 -17.21 -25.57
C PRO A 221 -8.39 -18.26 -25.13
N LEU A 222 -8.63 -18.34 -23.81
CA LEU A 222 -9.63 -19.23 -23.24
C LEU A 222 -11.02 -18.91 -23.83
N PRO A 223 -11.83 -19.93 -24.14
CA PRO A 223 -13.20 -19.72 -24.60
C PRO A 223 -13.98 -18.93 -23.55
N ASN A 224 -14.67 -17.91 -24.04
CA ASN A 224 -15.48 -16.98 -23.26
C ASN A 224 -16.60 -17.77 -22.57
N GLU A 225 -16.39 -18.19 -21.31
CA GLU A 225 -17.43 -18.82 -20.49
C GLU A 225 -18.54 -17.79 -20.28
N ALA A 226 -19.64 -17.99 -21.02
CA ALA A 226 -20.85 -17.20 -20.86
C ALA A 226 -21.33 -17.31 -19.40
N LEU A 227 -21.40 -16.17 -18.73
CA LEU A 227 -21.97 -16.08 -17.38
C LEU A 227 -23.37 -16.68 -17.38
N PRO A 228 -23.73 -17.51 -16.37
CA PRO A 228 -25.07 -18.03 -16.25
C PRO A 228 -26.07 -16.87 -16.07
N PRO A 229 -27.29 -16.98 -16.64
CA PRO A 229 -28.30 -15.94 -16.51
C PRO A 229 -28.67 -15.73 -15.03
N PRO A 230 -29.01 -14.49 -14.63
CA PRO A 230 -29.40 -14.20 -13.26
C PRO A 230 -30.68 -14.96 -12.88
N PRO A 231 -30.83 -15.35 -11.60
CA PRO A 231 -32.04 -16.01 -11.12
C PRO A 231 -33.26 -15.07 -11.25
N PRO A 232 -34.47 -15.61 -11.49
CA PRO A 232 -35.68 -14.81 -11.56
C PRO A 232 -35.97 -14.12 -10.21
N PRO A 233 -36.58 -12.91 -10.24
CA PRO A 233 -37.01 -12.23 -9.03
C PRO A 233 -38.04 -13.09 -8.28
N LYS A 234 -37.87 -13.19 -6.95
CA LYS A 234 -38.86 -13.84 -6.08
C LYS A 234 -40.08 -12.93 -6.00
N GLY A 235 -41.24 -13.43 -6.42
CA GLY A 235 -42.50 -12.70 -6.36
C GLY A 235 -42.85 -12.29 -4.93
N GLU A 236 -43.38 -11.08 -4.81
CA GLU A 236 -43.97 -10.49 -3.60
C GLU A 236 -45.33 -11.11 -3.27
#